data_AF-C8V9Y6-F1
#
_entry.id   AF-C8V9Y6-F1
#
_cell.length_a   1.000
_cell.length_b   1.000
_cell.length_c   1.000
_cell.angle_alpha   90.00
_cell.angle_beta   90.00
_cell.angle_gamma   90.00
#
_symmetry.space_group_name_H-M   'P 1'
#
loop_
_entity.id
_entity.type
_entity.pdbx_description
1 polymer ?
#
loop_
_entity_poly.entity_id
_entity_poly.type
_entity_poly.pdbx_seq_one_letter_code
_entity_poly.pdbx_strand_id
1 'polypeptide(L)'
;MILSGAQVINRQLVHNLRYVAQQQQPCGVDLTLRQVSRWTSPAAIDFNNTKRQGARTSVLPFNSSQQAITLQPGNYLIDFNETVRVPRNCMASIYPRSSLWRSGVGITAGVVDAGYEGALGGLMEVRIRVG
;
A
#
# COMPACT_ATOMS: atom_id res chain seq x y z
N MET A 1 -21.20 -2.39 -7.22
CA MET A 1 -20.60 -2.14 -8.55
C MET A 1 -19.14 -1.76 -8.35
N ILE A 2 -18.23 -2.26 -9.19
CA ILE A 2 -16.80 -1.90 -9.15
C ILE A 2 -16.56 -0.85 -10.25
N LEU A 3 -15.78 0.19 -9.95
CA LEU A 3 -15.39 1.19 -10.94
C LEU A 3 -14.29 0.64 -11.85
N SER A 4 -14.37 0.92 -13.15
CA SER A 4 -13.27 0.60 -14.05
C SER A 4 -12.05 1.49 -13.78
N GLY A 5 -10.86 1.04 -14.17
CA GLY A 5 -9.66 1.88 -14.05
C GLY A 5 -9.80 3.19 -14.81
N ALA A 6 -10.43 3.17 -15.99
CA ALA A 6 -10.74 4.37 -16.75
C ALA A 6 -11.65 5.33 -15.98
N GLN A 7 -12.68 4.83 -15.28
CA GLN A 7 -13.54 5.67 -14.44
C GLN A 7 -12.77 6.26 -13.26
N VAL A 8 -11.91 5.48 -12.60
CA VAL A 8 -11.07 5.92 -11.48
C VAL A 8 -10.16 7.07 -11.91
N ILE A 9 -9.51 6.94 -13.07
CA ILE A 9 -8.57 7.93 -13.63
C ILE A 9 -9.32 9.17 -14.12
N ASN A 10 -10.37 9.01 -14.94
CA ASN A 10 -11.10 10.15 -15.52
C ASN A 10 -11.79 11.00 -14.45
N ARG A 11 -12.22 10.37 -13.34
CA ARG A 11 -12.80 11.08 -12.18
C ARG A 11 -11.74 11.60 -11.21
N GLN A 12 -10.46 11.39 -11.49
CA GLN A 12 -9.33 11.81 -10.65
C GLN A 12 -9.47 11.34 -9.20
N LEU A 13 -9.85 10.07 -8.99
CA LEU A 13 -10.02 9.49 -7.65
C LEU A 13 -8.68 9.01 -7.06
N VAL A 14 -7.68 8.82 -7.92
CA VAL A 14 -6.31 8.42 -7.57
C VAL A 14 -5.36 9.42 -8.22
N HIS A 15 -4.40 9.91 -7.44
CA HIS A 15 -3.41 10.90 -7.82
C HIS A 15 -2.00 10.30 -7.75
N ASN A 16 -1.02 11.03 -8.32
CA ASN A 16 0.39 10.63 -8.36
C ASN A 16 0.65 9.30 -9.09
N LEU A 17 -0.20 8.96 -10.06
CA LEU A 17 0.06 7.84 -10.98
C LEU A 17 1.37 8.10 -11.74
N ARG A 18 2.29 7.15 -11.64
CA ARG A 18 3.64 7.22 -12.24
C ARG A 18 3.59 6.98 -13.75
N TYR A 19 2.83 5.97 -14.16
CA TYR A 19 2.69 5.51 -15.55
C TYR A 19 1.27 5.03 -15.83
N VAL A 20 0.37 5.96 -16.16
CA VAL A 20 -1.07 5.71 -16.34
C VAL A 20 -1.36 4.54 -17.28
N ALA A 21 -0.69 4.46 -18.43
CA ALA A 21 -0.90 3.41 -19.43
C ALA A 21 -0.61 1.99 -18.92
N GLN A 22 0.25 1.84 -17.91
CA GLN A 22 0.57 0.54 -17.30
C GLN A 22 -0.24 0.29 -16.03
N GLN A 23 -0.59 1.35 -15.29
CA GLN A 23 -1.30 1.24 -14.03
C GLN A 23 -2.81 1.10 -14.19
N GLN A 24 -3.40 1.55 -15.30
CA GLN A 24 -4.82 1.35 -15.56
C GLN A 24 -5.14 -0.14 -15.72
N GLN A 25 -6.00 -0.67 -14.85
CA GLN A 25 -6.52 -2.04 -14.94
C GLN A 25 -8.01 -2.02 -15.33
N PRO A 26 -8.59 -3.15 -15.79
CA PRO A 26 -10.00 -3.20 -16.16
C PRO A 26 -10.94 -2.73 -15.03
N CYS A 27 -10.65 -3.12 -13.79
CA CYS A 27 -11.51 -2.91 -12.62
C CYS A 27 -10.77 -2.22 -11.45
N GLY A 28 -9.84 -1.32 -11.76
CA GLY A 28 -9.07 -0.59 -10.75
C GLY A 28 -7.80 0.03 -11.32
N VAL A 29 -6.87 0.37 -10.43
CA VAL A 29 -5.54 0.87 -10.79
C VAL A 29 -4.50 0.15 -9.96
N ASP A 30 -3.36 -0.18 -10.56
CA ASP A 30 -2.21 -0.69 -9.84
C ASP A 30 -1.54 0.44 -9.06
N LEU A 31 -1.20 0.18 -7.80
CA LEU A 31 -0.42 1.07 -6.95
C LEU A 31 1.07 0.75 -7.07
N THR A 32 1.92 1.76 -6.88
CA THR A 32 3.37 1.61 -6.98
C THR A 32 4.03 1.82 -5.63
N LEU A 33 5.04 1.00 -5.32
CA LEU A 33 5.76 1.08 -4.05
C LEU A 33 6.56 2.40 -3.97
N ARG A 34 6.40 3.13 -2.86
CA ARG A 34 7.16 4.34 -2.56
C ARG A 34 8.24 4.07 -1.52
N GLN A 35 7.87 3.40 -0.44
CA GLN A 35 8.72 3.24 0.74
C GLN A 35 8.48 1.90 1.40
N VAL A 36 9.54 1.31 1.93
CA VAL A 36 9.50 0.14 2.81
C VAL A 36 10.12 0.53 4.14
N SER A 37 9.44 0.20 5.23
CA SER A 37 9.90 0.45 6.59
C SER A 37 9.79 -0.81 7.45
N ARG A 38 10.67 -0.92 8.44
CA ARG A 38 10.57 -1.93 9.51
C ARG A 38 10.20 -1.28 10.83
N TRP A 39 9.42 -1.95 11.65
CA TRP A 39 9.17 -1.52 13.03
C TRP A 39 10.42 -1.64 13.89
N THR A 40 10.62 -0.65 14.75
CA THR A 40 11.73 -0.57 15.72
C THR A 40 11.25 -0.51 17.15
N SER A 41 9.93 -0.46 17.37
CA SER A 41 9.29 -0.56 18.68
C SER A 41 7.91 -1.22 18.55
N PRO A 42 7.32 -1.73 19.65
CA PRO A 42 5.91 -2.07 19.68
C PRO A 42 5.02 -0.82 19.59
N ALA A 43 3.73 -1.02 19.30
CA ALA A 43 2.66 -0.02 19.41
C ALA A 43 1.82 -0.28 20.68
N ALA A 44 1.10 0.74 21.15
CA ALA A 44 0.04 0.61 22.14
C ALA A 44 -1.28 1.07 21.53
N ILE A 45 -2.32 0.23 21.63
CA ILE A 45 -3.69 0.55 21.22
C ILE A 45 -4.54 0.46 22.49
N ASP A 46 -5.33 1.50 22.75
CA ASP A 46 -6.26 1.55 23.87
C ASP A 46 -7.67 1.92 23.40
N PHE A 47 -8.66 1.67 24.26
CA PHE A 47 -10.07 1.77 23.89
C PHE A 47 -10.50 3.22 23.57
N ASN A 48 -10.03 4.19 24.35
CA ASN A 48 -10.42 5.60 24.22
C ASN A 48 -9.35 6.49 23.58
N ASN A 49 -8.32 5.91 22.97
CA ASN A 49 -7.16 6.59 22.34
C ASN A 49 -6.26 7.42 23.29
N THR A 50 -6.47 7.44 24.60
CA THR A 50 -5.68 8.28 25.55
C THR A 50 -4.25 7.77 25.79
N LYS A 51 -4.03 6.46 25.69
CA LYS A 51 -2.74 5.78 25.81
C LYS A 51 -2.22 5.27 24.47
N ARG A 52 -2.85 5.65 23.36
CA ARG A 52 -2.46 5.22 22.03
C ARG A 52 -1.07 5.71 21.70
N GLN A 53 -0.19 4.78 21.33
CA GLN A 53 1.16 5.08 20.89
C GLN A 53 1.44 4.30 19.60
N GLY A 54 1.72 5.04 18.51
CA GLY A 54 2.16 4.43 17.26
C GLY A 54 3.53 3.74 17.44
N ALA A 55 3.70 2.59 16.79
CA ALA A 55 5.01 1.96 16.72
C ALA A 55 5.99 2.84 15.92
N ARG A 56 7.23 2.91 16.39
CA ARG A 56 8.32 3.56 15.67
C ARG A 56 8.76 2.69 14.51
N THR A 57 9.21 3.33 13.43
CA THR A 57 9.70 2.67 12.23
C THR A 57 11.03 3.25 11.78
N SER A 58 11.77 2.49 10.98
CA SER A 58 12.94 2.94 10.24
C SER A 58 12.80 2.54 8.79
N VAL A 59 13.10 3.48 7.89
CA VAL A 59 13.04 3.28 6.44
C VAL A 59 14.17 2.36 5.99
N LEU A 60 13.87 1.44 5.08
CA LEU A 60 14.86 0.60 4.43
C LEU A 60 15.25 1.23 3.08
N PRO A 61 16.55 1.45 2.83
CA PRO A 61 17.00 2.08 1.60
C PRO A 61 16.86 1.13 0.41
N PHE A 62 16.49 1.70 -0.73
CA PHE A 62 16.64 1.02 -2.02
C PHE A 62 18.11 1.03 -2.43
N ASN A 63 18.55 -0.02 -3.12
CA ASN A 63 19.83 -0.05 -3.80
C ASN A 63 19.78 0.97 -4.96
N SER A 64 20.63 1.99 -4.91
CA SER A 64 20.66 3.09 -5.88
C SER A 64 21.03 2.64 -7.29
N SER A 65 21.94 1.67 -7.42
CA SER A 65 22.39 1.15 -8.72
C SER A 65 21.34 0.27 -9.39
N GLN A 66 20.58 -0.51 -8.62
CA GLN A 66 19.58 -1.46 -9.15
C GLN A 66 18.16 -0.92 -9.14
N GLN A 67 17.92 0.23 -8.49
CA GLN A 67 16.58 0.76 -8.20
C GLN A 67 15.66 -0.30 -7.57
N ALA A 68 16.22 -1.17 -6.74
CA ALA A 68 15.54 -2.33 -6.17
C ALA A 68 15.85 -2.46 -4.68
N ILE A 69 15.04 -3.23 -3.97
CA ILE A 69 15.26 -3.58 -2.57
C ILE A 69 15.16 -5.10 -2.41
N THR A 70 16.13 -5.70 -1.74
CA THR A 70 16.09 -7.10 -1.33
C THR A 70 15.59 -7.19 0.09
N LEU A 71 14.50 -7.93 0.29
CA LEU A 71 13.87 -8.11 1.59
C LEU A 71 14.08 -9.52 2.10
N GLN A 72 14.46 -9.61 3.37
CA GLN A 72 14.48 -10.88 4.07
C GLN A 72 13.04 -11.26 4.45
N PRO A 73 12.77 -12.53 4.79
CA PRO A 73 11.47 -12.90 5.33
C PRO A 73 11.17 -12.10 6.59
N GLY A 74 9.97 -11.55 6.68
CA GLY A 74 9.57 -10.65 7.74
C GLY A 74 8.36 -9.79 7.40
N ASN A 75 8.04 -8.88 8.32
CA ASN A 75 6.93 -7.95 8.22
C ASN A 75 7.45 -6.54 7.97
N TYR A 76 6.83 -5.85 7.02
CA TYR A 76 7.21 -4.51 6.60
C TYR A 76 6.00 -3.61 6.49
N LEU A 77 6.15 -2.35 6.90
CA LEU A 77 5.20 -1.29 6.56
C LEU A 77 5.57 -0.75 5.18
N ILE A 78 4.60 -0.67 4.27
CA ILE A 78 4.79 -0.10 2.95
C ILE A 78 3.90 1.11 2.73
N ASP A 79 4.45 2.11 2.05
CA ASP A 79 3.71 3.26 1.55
C ASP A 79 3.70 3.20 0.02
N PHE A 80 2.59 3.61 -0.58
CA PHE A 80 2.46 3.72 -2.04
C PHE A 80 2.76 5.14 -2.52
N ASN A 81 3.08 5.32 -3.81
CA ASN A 81 3.29 6.67 -4.37
C ASN A 81 1.96 7.41 -4.54
N GLU A 82 0.90 6.65 -4.81
CA GLU A 82 -0.42 7.19 -5.09
C GLU A 82 -1.13 7.65 -3.81
N THR A 83 -1.85 8.75 -3.95
CA THR A 83 -2.84 9.20 -2.97
C THR A 83 -4.23 9.08 -3.57
N VAL A 84 -5.25 9.10 -2.72
CA VAL A 84 -6.65 8.96 -3.15
C VAL A 84 -7.50 10.11 -2.65
N ARG A 85 -8.59 10.34 -3.36
CA ARG A 85 -9.72 11.15 -2.90
C ARG A 85 -10.99 10.37 -3.14
N VAL A 86 -11.46 9.68 -2.09
CA VAL A 86 -12.59 8.76 -2.18
C VAL A 86 -13.91 9.52 -2.01
N PRO A 87 -14.83 9.48 -3.00
CA PRO A 87 -16.16 10.06 -2.87
C PRO A 87 -16.95 9.49 -1.70
N ARG A 88 -17.89 10.27 -1.14
CA ARG A 88 -18.73 9.84 -0.01
C ARG A 88 -19.72 8.71 -0.32
N ASN A 89 -19.86 8.32 -1.58
CA ASN A 89 -20.76 7.25 -2.03
C ASN A 89 -20.04 5.97 -2.45
N CYS A 90 -18.74 5.83 -2.15
CA CYS A 90 -18.00 4.59 -2.37
C CYS A 90 -16.87 4.43 -1.36
N MET A 91 -16.31 3.23 -1.32
CA MET A 91 -15.08 2.89 -0.61
C MET A 91 -14.12 2.19 -1.58
N ALA A 92 -12.85 2.06 -1.20
CA ALA A 92 -11.88 1.27 -1.96
C ALA A 92 -11.20 0.20 -1.10
N SER A 93 -10.67 -0.82 -1.75
CA SER A 93 -9.91 -1.91 -1.13
C SER A 93 -8.62 -2.13 -1.91
N ILE A 94 -7.56 -2.52 -1.22
CA ILE A 94 -6.25 -2.80 -1.82
C ILE A 94 -6.05 -4.32 -1.86
N TYR A 95 -5.64 -4.84 -3.03
CA TYR A 95 -5.36 -6.25 -3.23
C TYR A 95 -3.96 -6.45 -3.80
N PRO A 96 -3.20 -7.46 -3.36
CA PRO A 96 -1.91 -7.78 -3.97
C PRO A 96 -2.11 -8.30 -5.39
N ARG A 97 -1.23 -7.89 -6.31
CA ARG A 97 -1.15 -8.53 -7.63
C ARG A 97 -0.80 -9.99 -7.48
N SER A 98 -1.31 -10.82 -8.39
CA SER A 98 -1.18 -12.27 -8.24
C SER A 98 0.25 -12.80 -8.32
N SER A 99 1.15 -12.04 -8.95
CA SER A 99 2.58 -12.30 -8.91
C SER A 99 3.17 -12.23 -7.50
N LEU A 100 2.71 -11.33 -6.64
CA LEU A 100 3.25 -11.19 -5.28
C LEU A 100 2.94 -12.43 -4.43
N TRP A 101 1.67 -12.85 -4.37
CA TRP A 101 1.33 -14.01 -3.54
C TRP A 101 1.86 -15.32 -4.12
N ARG A 102 2.00 -15.44 -5.45
CA ARG A 102 2.72 -16.57 -6.07
C ARG A 102 4.21 -16.60 -5.72
N SER A 103 4.78 -15.45 -5.37
CA SER A 103 6.15 -15.31 -4.86
C SER A 103 6.22 -15.24 -3.33
N GLY A 104 5.17 -15.70 -2.64
CA GLY A 104 5.11 -15.75 -1.16
C GLY A 104 5.23 -14.38 -0.49
N VAL A 105 4.76 -13.33 -1.16
CA VAL A 105 4.61 -11.98 -0.62
C VAL A 105 3.13 -11.68 -0.44
N GLY A 106 2.71 -11.43 0.81
CA GLY A 106 1.38 -10.98 1.17
C GLY A 106 1.32 -9.46 1.31
N ILE A 107 0.18 -8.86 0.98
CA ILE A 107 -0.14 -7.47 1.34
C ILE A 107 -1.52 -7.45 1.99
N THR A 108 -1.59 -6.84 3.17
CA THR A 108 -2.83 -6.58 3.91
C THR A 108 -2.97 -5.08 4.14
N ALA A 109 -4.13 -4.53 3.82
CA ALA A 109 -4.45 -3.13 4.10
C ALA A 109 -5.90 -3.01 4.59
N GLY A 110 -6.20 -1.89 5.25
CA GLY A 110 -7.57 -1.56 5.63
C GLY A 110 -8.43 -1.17 4.43
N VAL A 111 -9.74 -1.07 4.68
CA VAL A 111 -10.65 -0.40 3.75
C VAL A 111 -10.30 1.09 3.70
N VAL A 112 -10.38 1.66 2.50
CA VAL A 112 -10.26 3.11 2.30
C VAL A 112 -11.67 3.69 2.33
N ASP A 113 -12.00 4.33 3.44
CA ASP A 113 -13.36 4.77 3.73
C ASP A 113 -13.86 5.88 2.80
N ALA A 114 -15.18 5.96 2.70
CA ALA A 114 -15.87 7.02 1.98
C ALA A 114 -15.50 8.40 2.54
N GLY A 115 -15.09 9.32 1.67
CA GLY A 115 -14.65 10.66 2.07
C GLY A 115 -13.18 10.75 2.52
N TYR A 116 -12.44 9.63 2.56
CA TYR A 116 -11.01 9.68 2.85
C TYR A 116 -10.23 10.36 1.72
N GLU A 117 -9.29 11.22 2.10
CA GLU A 117 -8.33 11.85 1.20
C GLU A 117 -6.94 11.75 1.81
N GLY A 118 -6.00 11.11 1.11
CA GLY A 118 -4.66 10.92 1.65
C GLY A 118 -3.87 9.78 1.04
N ALA A 119 -2.75 9.48 1.70
CA ALA A 119 -1.82 8.45 1.30
C ALA A 119 -2.36 7.05 1.59
N LEU A 120 -1.93 6.09 0.76
CA LEU A 120 -2.22 4.68 0.96
C LEU A 120 -0.99 3.97 1.52
N GLY A 121 -1.24 2.93 2.32
CA GLY A 121 -0.20 2.04 2.82
C GLY A 121 -0.74 0.66 3.15
N GLY A 122 0.14 -0.25 3.54
CA GLY A 122 -0.21 -1.60 3.90
C GLY A 122 0.88 -2.32 4.71
N LEU A 123 0.50 -3.44 5.29
CA LEU A 123 1.42 -4.44 5.85
C LEU A 123 1.82 -5.39 4.72
N MET A 124 3.12 -5.50 4.47
CA MET A 124 3.70 -6.49 3.57
C MET A 124 4.38 -7.60 4.38
N GLU A 125 4.07 -8.84 4.03
CA GLU A 125 4.62 -10.05 4.64
C GLU A 125 5.46 -10.80 3.59
N VAL A 126 6.76 -10.97 3.83
CA VAL A 126 7.64 -11.78 2.98
C VAL A 126 7.85 -13.13 3.66
N ARG A 127 7.44 -14.23 3.03
CA ARG A 127 7.46 -15.58 3.64
C ARG A 127 8.54 -16.50 3.10
N ILE A 128 9.05 -16.26 1.90
CA ILE A 128 10.03 -17.16 1.26
C ILE A 128 11.44 -16.89 1.78
N ARG A 129 12.13 -17.96 2.19
CA ARG A 129 13.59 -18.01 2.32
C ARG A 129 14.14 -18.72 1.09
N VAL A 130 15.05 -18.08 0.36
CA VAL A 130 15.92 -18.78 -0.58
C VAL A 130 17.26 -18.93 0.14
N GLY A 131 17.64 -20.19 0.41
CA GLY A 131 18.91 -20.55 1.05
C GLY A 131 20.09 -20.46 0.09
#